data_AF-A0A9X5ML87-F1
#
_entry.id   AF-A0A9X5ML87-F1
#
_cell.length_a   1.000
_cell.length_b   1.000
_cell.length_c   1.000
_cell.angle_alpha   90.00
_cell.angle_beta   90.00
_cell.angle_gamma   90.00
#
_symmetry.space_group_name_H-M   'P 1'
#
loop_
_entity.id
_entity.type
_entity.pdbx_description
1 polymer ?
#
loop_
_entity_poly.entity_id
_entity_poly.type
_entity_poly.pdbx_seq_one_letter_code
_entity_poly.pdbx_strand_id
1 'polypeptide(L)'
;MTFQEAPTLMMGIFALIQALFLLAITPLCTGISRTIRAKMHSRQGPGILQDYRDIFKLFKRQSVAPEQSGVIFQVMPYVLLGSMLVVAMALPVFTATSLFAGAADLIALIYLFALYRFFFSLSGLDSGSPFAGIGASRELTLGVLVEPILVLSLIVVALIVGSTNVGTISATLAQGWVSPTATLLALLACAFAAFIEMGKMPFDVAEAEQELQEGPLTEYSGSGFAMVKLGLGLKQVVVAELFLAIFIPFGKATEFTFIALLIALVLMAVKLLVVFVLASLVENSLARGRFLLTHHVTWLGFGVAALALVFYLTGL
;
A
#
# COMPACT_ATOMS: atom_id res chain seq x y z
N MET A 1 4.31 27.59 9.54
CA MET A 1 3.29 26.70 8.95
C MET A 1 2.44 27.51 8.01
N THR A 2 2.74 27.50 6.72
CA THR A 2 1.82 28.01 5.71
C THR A 2 0.68 27.01 5.59
N PHE A 3 -0.51 27.37 6.08
CA PHE A 3 -1.72 26.61 5.78
C PHE A 3 -1.86 26.58 4.26
N GLN A 4 -1.68 25.39 3.68
CA GLN A 4 -1.70 25.19 2.24
C GLN A 4 -3.12 25.47 1.74
N GLU A 5 -3.23 26.24 0.66
CA GLU A 5 -4.54 26.62 0.11
C GLU A 5 -5.40 25.39 -0.16
N ALA A 6 -6.71 25.50 0.14
CA ALA A 6 -7.65 24.44 -0.17
C ALA A 6 -7.51 24.04 -1.64
N PRO A 7 -7.48 22.74 -1.97
CA PRO A 7 -7.33 22.31 -3.35
C PRO A 7 -8.42 22.95 -4.18
N THR A 8 -8.03 23.62 -5.28
CA THR A 8 -9.02 24.14 -6.23
C THR A 8 -9.89 22.97 -6.71
N LEU A 9 -11.16 23.23 -7.00
CA LEU A 9 -12.10 22.19 -7.44
C LEU A 9 -11.54 21.37 -8.60
N MET A 10 -10.81 22.02 -9.51
CA MET A 10 -10.11 21.37 -10.62
C MET A 10 -9.02 20.39 -10.15
N MET A 11 -8.17 20.77 -9.20
CA MET A 11 -7.15 19.88 -8.63
C MET A 11 -7.77 18.68 -7.90
N GLY A 12 -8.88 18.91 -7.19
CA GLY A 12 -9.66 17.84 -6.57
C GLY A 12 -10.19 16.82 -7.58
N ILE A 13 -10.70 17.27 -8.73
CA ILE A 13 -11.14 16.40 -9.82
C ILE A 13 -9.97 15.61 -10.39
N PHE A 14 -8.81 16.24 -10.65
CA PHE A 14 -7.63 15.53 -11.13
C PHE A 14 -7.12 14.47 -10.13
N ALA A 15 -7.13 14.79 -8.84
CA ALA A 15 -6.78 13.83 -7.78
C ALA A 15 -7.73 12.63 -7.77
N LEU A 16 -9.03 12.87 -7.93
CA LEU A 16 -10.03 11.81 -8.01
C LEU A 16 -9.85 10.94 -9.25
N ILE A 17 -9.57 11.53 -10.42
CA ILE A 17 -9.27 10.80 -11.65
C ILE A 17 -8.03 9.91 -11.46
N GLN A 18 -6.97 10.44 -10.83
CA GLN A 18 -5.78 9.67 -10.49
C GLN A 18 -6.10 8.48 -9.58
N ALA A 19 -6.89 8.69 -8.52
CA ALA A 19 -7.26 7.63 -7.60
C ALA A 19 -8.13 6.54 -8.27
N LEU A 20 -9.08 6.94 -9.12
CA LEU A 20 -9.88 6.01 -9.92
C LEU A 20 -9.03 5.26 -10.95
N PHE A 21 -8.01 5.91 -11.51
CA PHE A 21 -7.05 5.24 -12.37
C PHE A 21 -6.26 4.18 -11.60
N LEU A 22 -5.73 4.51 -10.41
CA LEU A 22 -5.02 3.54 -9.56
C LEU A 22 -5.93 2.36 -9.14
N LEU A 23 -7.20 2.64 -8.84
CA LEU A 23 -8.20 1.60 -8.60
C LEU A 23 -8.43 0.74 -9.85
N ALA A 24 -8.47 1.34 -11.05
CA ALA A 24 -8.66 0.62 -12.30
C ALA A 24 -7.46 -0.28 -12.65
N ILE A 25 -6.21 0.12 -12.35
CA ILE A 25 -5.02 -0.73 -12.60
C ILE A 25 -4.82 -1.81 -11.54
N THR A 26 -5.46 -1.68 -10.38
CA THR A 26 -5.28 -2.61 -9.25
C THR A 26 -5.45 -4.09 -9.67
N PRO A 27 -6.54 -4.51 -10.35
CA PRO A 27 -6.69 -5.91 -10.77
C PRO A 27 -5.68 -6.34 -11.84
N LEU A 28 -5.10 -5.39 -12.60
CA LEU A 28 -4.01 -5.69 -13.54
C LEU A 28 -2.74 -6.08 -12.79
N CYS A 29 -2.38 -5.32 -11.75
CA CYS A 29 -1.20 -5.58 -10.93
C CYS A 29 -1.30 -6.95 -10.24
N THR A 30 -2.45 -7.28 -9.65
CA THR A 30 -2.68 -8.59 -9.04
C THR A 30 -2.66 -9.72 -10.08
N GLY A 31 -3.25 -9.50 -11.25
CA GLY A 31 -3.23 -10.46 -12.37
C GLY A 31 -1.82 -10.74 -12.90
N ILE A 32 -0.97 -9.71 -12.96
CA ILE A 32 0.45 -9.83 -13.29
C ILE A 32 1.17 -10.70 -12.25
N SER A 33 0.99 -10.43 -10.95
CA SER A 33 1.58 -11.27 -9.89
C SER A 33 1.16 -12.74 -9.99
N ARG A 34 -0.12 -13.03 -10.27
CA ARG A 34 -0.62 -14.41 -10.47
C ARG A 34 0.04 -15.09 -11.67
N THR A 35 0.24 -14.34 -12.76
CA THR A 35 0.89 -14.84 -13.98
C THR A 35 2.37 -15.14 -13.74
N ILE A 36 3.07 -14.26 -13.03
CA ILE A 36 4.49 -14.44 -12.65
C ILE A 36 4.63 -15.68 -11.76
N ARG A 37 3.81 -15.80 -10.70
CA ARG A 37 3.79 -16.99 -9.83
C ARG A 37 3.62 -18.28 -10.63
N ALA A 38 2.66 -18.32 -11.55
CA ALA A 38 2.42 -19.52 -12.36
C ALA A 38 3.61 -19.88 -13.25
N LYS A 39 4.23 -18.88 -13.91
CA LYS A 39 5.44 -19.07 -14.71
C LYS A 39 6.63 -19.55 -13.88
N MET A 40 6.83 -19.00 -12.69
CA MET A 40 7.89 -19.44 -11.76
C MET A 40 7.71 -20.89 -11.31
N HIS A 41 6.46 -21.35 -11.19
CA HIS A 41 6.13 -22.73 -10.83
C HIS A 41 6.00 -23.64 -12.06
N SER A 42 6.43 -23.20 -13.25
CA SER A 42 6.37 -23.96 -14.50
C SER A 42 4.97 -24.50 -14.83
N ARG A 43 3.91 -23.74 -14.51
CA ARG A 43 2.52 -24.10 -14.81
C ARG A 43 1.80 -22.99 -15.57
N GLN A 44 0.77 -23.36 -16.32
CA GLN A 44 -0.11 -22.38 -16.96
C GLN A 44 -1.02 -21.74 -15.90
N GLY A 45 -0.87 -20.42 -15.71
CA GLY A 45 -1.70 -19.62 -14.82
C GLY A 45 -2.94 -19.04 -15.51
N PRO A 46 -3.84 -18.40 -14.75
CA PRO A 46 -4.91 -17.60 -15.32
C PRO A 46 -4.34 -16.42 -16.14
N GLY A 47 -5.14 -15.89 -17.06
CA GLY A 47 -4.76 -14.72 -17.83
C GLY A 47 -4.68 -13.45 -16.97
N ILE A 48 -3.94 -12.44 -17.44
CA ILE A 48 -3.71 -11.18 -16.70
C ILE A 48 -5.05 -10.46 -16.38
N LEU A 49 -6.05 -10.57 -17.26
CA LEU A 49 -7.36 -9.95 -17.07
C LEU A 49 -8.33 -10.77 -16.20
N GLN A 50 -7.88 -11.87 -15.58
CA GLN A 50 -8.77 -12.74 -14.80
C GLN A 50 -9.36 -12.02 -13.59
N ASP A 51 -8.57 -11.22 -12.88
CA ASP A 51 -9.02 -10.57 -11.65
C ASP A 51 -10.14 -9.55 -11.93
N TYR A 52 -10.11 -8.88 -13.09
CA TYR A 52 -11.23 -8.04 -13.55
C TYR A 52 -12.53 -8.85 -13.71
N ARG A 53 -12.44 -10.06 -14.29
CA ARG A 53 -13.60 -10.94 -14.50
C ARG A 53 -14.11 -11.48 -13.18
N ASP A 54 -13.22 -11.82 -12.26
CA ASP A 54 -13.56 -12.33 -10.93
C ASP A 54 -14.26 -11.24 -10.10
N ILE A 55 -13.75 -10.01 -10.11
CA ILE A 55 -14.39 -8.86 -9.43
C ILE A 55 -15.75 -8.55 -10.05
N PHE A 56 -15.86 -8.49 -11.38
CA PHE A 56 -17.14 -8.26 -12.06
C PHE A 56 -18.16 -9.37 -11.78
N LYS A 57 -17.71 -10.63 -11.71
CA LYS A 57 -18.55 -11.76 -11.29
C LYS A 57 -19.04 -11.57 -9.87
N LEU A 58 -18.15 -11.22 -8.93
CA LEU A 58 -18.48 -11.04 -7.52
C LEU A 58 -19.50 -9.91 -7.29
N PHE A 59 -19.40 -8.79 -8.02
CA PHE A 59 -20.39 -7.71 -7.95
C PHE A 59 -21.81 -8.14 -8.36
N LYS A 60 -21.94 -9.19 -9.17
CA LYS A 60 -23.25 -9.75 -9.56
C LYS A 60 -23.81 -10.77 -8.57
N ARG A 61 -23.03 -11.16 -7.56
CA ARG A 61 -23.44 -12.14 -6.55
C ARG A 61 -23.99 -11.43 -5.33
N GLN A 62 -24.99 -12.05 -4.71
CA GLN A 62 -25.56 -11.58 -3.45
C GLN A 62 -24.48 -11.57 -2.38
N SER A 63 -24.41 -10.47 -1.62
CA SER A 63 -23.62 -10.42 -0.41
C SER A 63 -24.45 -10.98 0.74
N VAL A 64 -23.94 -12.03 1.36
CA VAL A 64 -24.48 -12.69 2.54
C VAL A 64 -23.49 -12.46 3.68
N ALA A 65 -24.01 -12.01 4.81
CA ALA A 65 -23.25 -11.79 6.04
C ALA A 65 -23.76 -12.75 7.13
N PRO A 66 -22.91 -13.18 8.07
CA PRO A 66 -23.34 -13.98 9.22
C PRO A 66 -24.41 -13.26 10.05
N GLU A 67 -25.33 -14.00 10.67
CA GLU A 67 -26.37 -13.40 11.53
C GLU A 67 -25.77 -12.69 12.76
N GLN A 68 -24.63 -13.17 13.23
CA GLN A 68 -23.89 -12.61 14.37
C GLN A 68 -23.05 -11.39 13.97
N SER A 69 -22.95 -11.06 12.67
CA SER A 69 -22.12 -9.97 12.20
C SER A 69 -22.74 -8.60 12.50
N GLY A 70 -21.91 -7.69 13.01
CA GLY A 70 -22.32 -6.33 13.34
C GLY A 70 -22.19 -5.33 12.19
N VAL A 71 -22.33 -4.05 12.55
CA VAL A 71 -22.24 -2.92 11.61
C VAL A 71 -20.82 -2.77 11.06
N ILE A 72 -19.80 -3.16 11.82
CA ILE A 72 -18.40 -2.96 11.45
C ILE A 72 -18.06 -3.87 10.28
N PHE A 73 -18.52 -5.13 10.31
CA PHE A 73 -18.40 -6.07 9.21
C PHE A 73 -18.99 -5.49 7.91
N GLN A 74 -20.15 -4.83 7.98
CA GLN A 74 -20.83 -4.25 6.81
C GLN A 74 -20.14 -2.99 6.28
N VAL A 75 -19.61 -2.15 7.18
CA VAL A 75 -18.99 -0.86 6.83
C VAL A 75 -17.54 -1.03 6.36
N MET A 76 -16.84 -2.06 6.84
CA MET A 76 -15.41 -2.27 6.58
C MET A 76 -15.04 -2.20 5.08
N PRO A 77 -15.72 -2.88 4.13
CA PRO A 77 -15.34 -2.84 2.71
C PRO A 77 -15.32 -1.41 2.14
N TYR A 78 -16.25 -0.56 2.58
CA TYR A 78 -16.31 0.84 2.18
C TYR A 78 -15.19 1.67 2.79
N VAL A 79 -14.85 1.41 4.05
CA VAL A 79 -13.75 2.11 4.75
C VAL A 79 -12.40 1.76 4.13
N LEU A 80 -12.15 0.48 3.82
CA LEU A 80 -10.89 0.07 3.17
C LEU A 80 -10.71 0.76 1.82
N LEU A 81 -11.74 0.73 0.97
CA LEU A 81 -11.68 1.33 -0.35
C LEU A 81 -11.57 2.85 -0.22
N GLY A 82 -12.40 3.47 0.62
CA GLY A 82 -12.45 4.91 0.83
C GLY A 82 -11.13 5.47 1.37
N SER A 83 -10.53 4.84 2.39
CA SER A 83 -9.26 5.31 2.95
C SER A 83 -8.14 5.22 1.92
N MET A 84 -8.03 4.12 1.19
CA MET A 84 -7.00 3.95 0.16
C MET A 84 -7.21 4.86 -1.06
N LEU A 85 -8.46 5.18 -1.41
CA LEU A 85 -8.75 6.20 -2.42
C LEU A 85 -8.30 7.58 -1.98
N VAL A 86 -8.49 7.96 -0.72
CA VAL A 86 -7.99 9.25 -0.19
C VAL A 86 -6.46 9.28 -0.22
N VAL A 87 -5.78 8.20 0.15
CA VAL A 87 -4.31 8.11 0.01
C VAL A 87 -3.91 8.23 -1.47
N ALA A 88 -4.58 7.52 -2.38
CA ALA A 88 -4.33 7.58 -3.81
C ALA A 88 -4.53 8.99 -4.41
N MET A 89 -5.45 9.79 -3.87
CA MET A 89 -5.66 11.20 -4.23
C MET A 89 -4.51 12.09 -3.73
N ALA A 90 -3.97 11.79 -2.56
CA ALA A 90 -2.94 12.58 -1.88
C ALA A 90 -1.52 12.34 -2.42
N LEU A 91 -1.24 11.17 -3.02
CA LEU A 91 0.08 10.85 -3.55
C LEU A 91 0.42 11.64 -4.84
N PRO A 92 1.66 12.12 -5.00
CA PRO A 92 2.13 12.69 -6.26
C PRO A 92 2.51 11.56 -7.23
N VAL A 93 1.56 11.06 -8.02
CA VAL A 93 1.75 9.92 -8.95
C VAL A 93 2.21 10.42 -10.32
N PHE A 94 1.34 11.17 -11.00
CA PHE A 94 1.61 11.66 -12.36
C PHE A 94 2.34 13.00 -12.39
N THR A 95 2.07 13.84 -11.40
CA THR A 95 2.55 15.22 -11.32
C THR A 95 3.58 15.36 -10.21
N ALA A 96 4.50 16.30 -10.37
CA ALA A 96 5.55 16.56 -9.38
C ALA A 96 4.97 17.10 -8.05
N THR A 97 3.81 17.76 -8.10
CA THR A 97 3.09 18.26 -6.93
C THR A 97 1.98 17.30 -6.51
N SER A 98 1.63 17.30 -5.23
CA SER A 98 0.41 16.60 -4.81
C SER A 98 -0.81 17.42 -5.23
N LEU A 99 -1.72 16.76 -5.93
CA LEU A 99 -2.98 17.33 -6.41
C LEU A 99 -3.97 17.58 -5.27
N PHE A 100 -3.80 16.89 -4.14
CA PHE A 100 -4.63 17.06 -2.94
C PHE A 100 -3.76 17.44 -1.74
N ALA A 101 -3.16 18.64 -1.82
CA ALA A 101 -2.18 19.12 -0.87
C ALA A 101 -2.64 19.08 0.60
N GLY A 102 -3.95 19.28 0.86
CA GLY A 102 -4.53 19.27 2.21
C GLY A 102 -4.48 17.91 2.94
N ALA A 103 -4.37 16.78 2.22
CA ALA A 103 -4.14 15.46 2.83
C ALA A 103 -2.82 14.80 2.38
N ALA A 104 -1.95 15.54 1.70
CA ALA A 104 -0.64 15.08 1.23
C ALA A 104 0.44 15.09 2.31
N ASP A 105 0.04 15.08 3.58
CA ASP A 105 0.91 15.07 4.74
C ASP A 105 1.23 13.64 5.15
N LEU A 106 2.50 13.35 5.42
CA LEU A 106 2.96 12.01 5.81
C LEU A 106 2.22 11.47 7.05
N ILE A 107 1.96 12.32 8.04
CA ILE A 107 1.28 11.90 9.28
C ILE A 107 -0.16 11.52 8.95
N ALA A 108 -0.85 12.32 8.12
CA ALA A 108 -2.19 12.00 7.64
C ALA A 108 -2.24 10.66 6.89
N LEU A 109 -1.25 10.38 6.03
CA LEU A 109 -1.16 9.10 5.31
C LEU A 109 -0.97 7.91 6.26
N ILE A 110 -0.08 8.06 7.26
CA ILE A 110 0.14 7.03 8.29
C ILE A 110 -1.16 6.73 9.05
N TYR A 111 -1.92 7.76 9.44
CA TYR A 111 -3.21 7.56 10.09
C TYR A 111 -4.27 6.91 9.17
N LEU A 112 -4.24 7.18 7.85
CA LEU A 112 -5.12 6.49 6.90
C LEU A 112 -4.78 5.00 6.74
N PHE A 113 -3.49 4.63 6.79
CA PHE A 113 -3.08 3.22 6.86
C PHE A 113 -3.49 2.58 8.18
N ALA A 114 -3.32 3.28 9.31
CA ALA A 114 -3.78 2.81 10.61
C ALA A 114 -5.30 2.60 10.65
N LEU A 115 -6.08 3.53 10.08
CA LEU A 115 -7.53 3.43 9.95
C LEU A 115 -7.93 2.19 9.13
N TYR A 116 -7.26 1.96 7.99
CA TYR A 116 -7.47 0.78 7.17
C TYR A 116 -7.24 -0.50 7.98
N ARG A 117 -6.09 -0.61 8.65
CA ARG A 117 -5.69 -1.80 9.44
C ARG A 117 -6.63 -2.03 10.62
N PHE A 118 -7.05 -0.96 11.29
CA PHE A 118 -7.98 -1.00 12.39
C PHE A 118 -9.33 -1.59 11.97
N PHE A 119 -9.96 -1.05 10.91
CA PHE A 119 -11.24 -1.56 10.44
C PHE A 119 -11.15 -2.97 9.84
N PHE A 120 -10.07 -3.30 9.13
CA PHE A 120 -9.82 -4.65 8.63
C PHE A 120 -9.73 -5.69 9.74
N SER A 121 -9.06 -5.35 10.84
CA SER A 121 -8.92 -6.26 11.99
C SER A 121 -10.22 -6.33 12.78
N LEU A 122 -10.88 -5.19 12.99
CA LEU A 122 -12.12 -5.11 13.75
C LEU A 122 -13.27 -5.85 13.06
N SER A 123 -13.34 -5.87 11.73
CA SER A 123 -14.31 -6.70 11.02
C SER A 123 -14.09 -8.19 11.23
N GLY A 124 -12.85 -8.64 11.41
CA GLY A 124 -12.56 -10.04 11.74
C GLY A 124 -13.05 -10.44 13.12
N LEU A 125 -13.11 -9.50 14.08
CA LEU A 125 -13.71 -9.71 15.39
C LEU A 125 -15.24 -9.63 15.35
N ASP A 126 -15.77 -8.70 14.55
CA ASP A 126 -17.21 -8.46 14.41
C ASP A 126 -17.94 -9.54 13.60
N SER A 127 -17.21 -10.37 12.84
CA SER A 127 -17.81 -11.47 12.07
C SER A 127 -18.29 -12.65 12.92
N GLY A 128 -17.83 -12.75 14.17
CA GLY A 128 -18.16 -13.85 15.09
C GLY A 128 -17.46 -15.18 14.79
N SER A 129 -16.53 -15.21 13.83
CA SER A 129 -15.80 -16.42 13.44
C SER A 129 -14.47 -16.57 14.20
N PRO A 130 -14.18 -17.73 14.83
CA PRO A 130 -12.91 -17.96 15.52
C PRO A 130 -11.68 -17.77 14.63
N PHE A 131 -11.76 -18.18 13.36
CA PHE A 131 -10.65 -18.04 12.40
C PHE A 131 -10.41 -16.58 12.03
N ALA A 132 -11.48 -15.83 11.80
CA ALA A 132 -11.41 -14.40 11.52
C ALA A 132 -10.83 -13.61 12.70
N GLY A 133 -11.20 -13.95 13.93
CA GLY A 133 -10.66 -13.33 15.14
C GLY A 133 -9.15 -13.59 15.33
N ILE A 134 -8.68 -14.82 15.08
CA ILE A 134 -7.25 -15.13 15.14
C ILE A 134 -6.49 -14.40 14.03
N GLY A 135 -7.02 -14.37 12.81
CA GLY A 135 -6.44 -13.63 11.69
C GLY A 135 -6.33 -12.13 11.98
N ALA A 136 -7.36 -11.53 12.58
CA ALA A 136 -7.35 -10.14 13.02
C ALA A 136 -6.28 -9.86 14.08
N SER A 137 -6.13 -10.74 15.08
CA SER A 137 -5.07 -10.60 16.09
C SER A 137 -3.67 -10.65 15.47
N ARG A 138 -3.47 -11.52 14.47
CA ARG A 138 -2.20 -11.63 13.75
C ARG A 138 -1.91 -10.38 12.91
N GLU A 139 -2.91 -9.84 12.21
CA GLU A 139 -2.76 -8.60 11.45
C GLU A 139 -2.37 -7.42 12.33
N LEU A 140 -3.06 -7.23 13.47
CA LEU A 140 -2.72 -6.17 14.42
C LEU A 140 -1.30 -6.32 14.97
N THR A 141 -0.91 -7.54 15.33
CA THR A 141 0.44 -7.82 15.83
C THR A 141 1.50 -7.48 14.79
N LEU A 142 1.27 -7.85 13.52
CA LEU A 142 2.18 -7.51 12.43
C LEU A 142 2.26 -5.99 12.23
N GLY A 143 1.14 -5.27 12.34
CA GLY A 143 1.11 -3.81 12.26
C GLY A 143 1.97 -3.12 13.28
N VAL A 144 1.81 -3.50 14.54
CA VAL A 144 2.59 -2.93 15.65
C VAL A 144 4.10 -3.10 15.42
N LEU A 145 4.52 -4.17 14.73
CA LEU A 145 5.92 -4.42 14.40
C LEU A 145 6.42 -3.60 13.19
N VAL A 146 5.55 -3.34 12.21
CA VAL A 146 5.93 -2.77 10.91
C VAL A 146 5.74 -1.26 10.85
N GLU A 147 4.69 -0.74 11.51
CA GLU A 147 4.37 0.69 11.54
C GLU A 147 5.56 1.54 12.03
N PRO A 148 6.28 1.19 13.11
CA PRO A 148 7.45 1.97 13.53
C PRO A 148 8.55 2.03 12.47
N ILE A 149 8.73 0.98 11.66
CA ILE A 149 9.72 0.93 10.58
C ILE A 149 9.33 1.92 9.47
N LEU A 150 8.07 1.88 9.05
CA LEU A 150 7.53 2.78 8.04
C LEU A 150 7.59 4.24 8.54
N VAL A 151 7.11 4.50 9.75
CA VAL A 151 7.09 5.84 10.35
C VAL A 151 8.51 6.41 10.49
N LEU A 152 9.45 5.66 11.04
CA LEU A 152 10.84 6.14 11.20
C LEU A 152 11.49 6.42 9.85
N SER A 153 11.37 5.52 8.87
CA SER A 153 11.95 5.74 7.54
C SER A 153 11.39 6.98 6.84
N LEU A 154 10.08 7.23 6.95
CA LEU A 154 9.44 8.42 6.41
C LEU A 154 9.81 9.70 7.17
N ILE A 155 9.91 9.64 8.50
CA ILE A 155 10.33 10.79 9.33
C ILE A 155 11.76 11.21 8.99
N VAL A 156 12.69 10.27 8.82
CA VAL A 156 14.08 10.60 8.45
C VAL A 156 14.12 11.42 7.17
N VAL A 157 13.38 11.00 6.14
CA VAL A 157 13.31 11.76 4.88
C VAL A 157 12.62 13.12 5.08
N ALA A 158 11.56 13.18 5.87
CA ALA A 158 10.87 14.43 6.19
C ALA A 158 11.81 15.43 6.91
N LEU A 159 12.67 14.94 7.80
CA LEU A 159 13.67 15.73 8.51
C LEU A 159 14.81 16.21 7.61
N ILE A 160 15.25 15.38 6.66
CA ILE A 160 16.24 15.79 5.64
C ILE A 160 15.71 16.94 4.78
N VAL A 161 14.42 16.87 4.41
CA VAL A 161 13.77 17.87 3.56
C VAL A 161 13.28 19.09 4.34
N GLY A 162 12.96 18.92 5.64
CA GLY A 162 12.33 19.96 6.47
C GLY A 162 10.83 20.14 6.19
N SER A 163 10.17 19.12 5.64
CA SER A 163 8.73 19.16 5.30
C SER A 163 8.12 17.78 5.43
N THR A 164 6.85 17.74 5.86
CA THR A 164 6.05 16.50 5.94
C THR A 164 5.16 16.29 4.71
N ASN A 165 5.13 17.23 3.76
CA ASN A 165 4.33 17.11 2.55
C ASN A 165 5.02 16.19 1.53
N VAL A 166 4.35 15.11 1.13
CA VAL A 166 4.88 14.06 0.24
C VAL A 166 5.26 14.62 -1.15
N GLY A 167 4.51 15.59 -1.66
CA GLY A 167 4.84 16.28 -2.91
C GLY A 167 6.16 17.04 -2.81
N THR A 168 6.34 17.80 -1.73
CA THR A 168 7.60 18.55 -1.51
C THR A 168 8.79 17.62 -1.32
N ILE A 169 8.64 16.55 -0.53
CA ILE A 169 9.66 15.53 -0.31
C ILE A 169 10.10 14.90 -1.63
N SER A 170 9.12 14.50 -2.45
CA SER A 170 9.38 13.90 -3.75
C SER A 170 10.16 14.84 -4.68
N ALA A 171 9.72 16.10 -4.76
CA ALA A 171 10.37 17.10 -5.61
C ALA A 171 11.81 17.42 -5.15
N THR A 172 12.06 17.46 -3.84
CA THR A 172 13.41 17.70 -3.31
C THR A 172 14.33 16.51 -3.51
N LEU A 173 13.86 15.27 -3.30
CA LEU A 173 14.67 14.07 -3.53
C LEU A 173 14.97 13.85 -5.02
N ALA A 174 14.13 14.37 -5.93
CA ALA A 174 14.39 14.34 -7.36
C ALA A 174 15.57 15.23 -7.79
N GLN A 175 15.93 16.25 -6.99
CA GLN A 175 17.07 17.13 -7.27
C GLN A 175 18.41 16.54 -6.82
N GLY A 176 18.37 15.56 -5.91
CA GLY A 176 19.55 14.87 -5.37
C GLY A 176 19.38 14.54 -3.89
N TRP A 177 20.28 13.69 -3.37
CA TRP A 177 20.27 13.30 -1.95
C TRP A 177 21.22 14.20 -1.14
N VAL A 178 20.67 14.91 -0.16
CA VAL A 178 21.44 15.80 0.73
C VAL A 178 22.28 15.02 1.74
N SER A 179 21.71 14.00 2.39
CA SER A 179 22.43 12.98 3.16
C SER A 179 22.23 11.62 2.49
N PRO A 180 23.18 11.19 1.63
CA PRO A 180 23.03 9.97 0.85
C PRO A 180 22.94 8.70 1.72
N THR A 181 23.68 8.63 2.82
CA THR A 181 23.71 7.42 3.65
C THR A 181 22.42 7.25 4.45
N ALA A 182 21.95 8.31 5.12
CA ALA A 182 20.68 8.28 5.84
C ALA A 182 19.50 8.04 4.89
N THR A 183 19.51 8.66 3.70
CA THR A 183 18.47 8.46 2.68
C THR A 183 18.47 7.02 2.16
N LEU A 184 19.65 6.41 1.94
CA LEU A 184 19.74 5.01 1.51
C LEU A 184 19.22 4.04 2.57
N LEU A 185 19.57 4.24 3.83
CA LEU A 185 19.08 3.40 4.93
C LEU A 185 17.56 3.56 5.11
N ALA A 186 17.04 4.79 5.02
CA ALA A 186 15.61 5.05 5.03
C ALA A 186 14.90 4.39 3.84
N LEU A 187 15.51 4.40 2.65
CA LEU A 187 14.99 3.71 1.46
C LEU A 187 14.88 2.21 1.71
N LEU A 188 15.94 1.57 2.24
CA LEU A 188 15.94 0.13 2.51
C LEU A 188 14.91 -0.25 3.58
N ALA A 189 14.82 0.52 4.67
CA ALA A 189 13.82 0.32 5.70
C ALA A 189 12.39 0.50 5.17
N CYS A 190 12.14 1.56 4.39
CA CYS A 190 10.83 1.82 3.80
C CYS A 190 10.47 0.75 2.76
N ALA A 191 11.41 0.28 1.94
CA ALA A 191 11.16 -0.80 0.99
C ALA A 191 10.75 -2.10 1.70
N PHE A 192 11.45 -2.42 2.80
CA PHE A 192 11.13 -3.57 3.63
C PHE A 192 9.75 -3.44 4.28
N ALA A 193 9.44 -2.29 4.89
CA ALA A 193 8.13 -2.04 5.50
C ALA A 193 7.00 -2.02 4.46
N ALA A 194 7.22 -1.41 3.28
CA ALA A 194 6.27 -1.37 2.17
C ALA A 194 5.96 -2.78 1.66
N PHE A 195 6.98 -3.64 1.53
CA PHE A 195 6.77 -5.03 1.12
C PHE A 195 5.90 -5.82 2.13
N ILE A 196 6.12 -5.61 3.42
CA ILE A 196 5.29 -6.23 4.47
C ILE A 196 3.85 -5.68 4.42
N GLU A 197 3.70 -4.36 4.29
CA GLU A 197 2.40 -3.72 4.18
C GLU A 197 1.64 -4.16 2.93
N MET A 198 2.30 -4.52 1.82
CA MET A 198 1.61 -5.13 0.67
C MET A 198 0.92 -6.48 1.01
N GLY A 199 1.17 -7.07 2.18
CA GLY A 199 0.53 -8.33 2.59
C GLY A 199 0.96 -9.50 1.72
N LYS A 200 2.21 -9.49 1.25
CA LYS A 200 2.79 -10.54 0.41
C LYS A 200 3.52 -11.56 1.27
N MET A 201 3.62 -12.80 0.78
CA MET A 201 4.47 -13.83 1.39
C MET A 201 5.92 -13.31 1.47
N PRO A 202 6.64 -13.54 2.58
CA PRO A 202 6.33 -14.44 3.69
C PRO A 202 5.52 -13.82 4.83
N PHE A 203 5.09 -12.56 4.73
CA PHE A 203 4.43 -11.79 5.79
C PHE A 203 2.89 -11.75 5.68
N ASP A 204 2.32 -12.57 4.80
CA ASP A 204 0.87 -12.84 4.79
C ASP A 204 0.50 -13.74 5.98
N VAL A 205 0.26 -13.14 7.15
CA VAL A 205 -0.04 -13.89 8.39
C VAL A 205 -1.54 -13.87 8.75
N ALA A 206 -2.28 -12.88 8.24
CA ALA A 206 -3.69 -12.67 8.57
C ALA A 206 -4.64 -13.49 7.70
N GLU A 207 -4.43 -13.53 6.38
CA GLU A 207 -5.26 -14.33 5.45
C GLU A 207 -4.93 -15.81 5.61
N ALA A 208 -3.63 -16.13 5.60
CA ALA A 208 -3.09 -17.45 5.90
C ALA A 208 -3.98 -18.63 5.48
N GLU A 209 -4.24 -18.74 4.17
CA GLU A 209 -5.20 -19.69 3.57
C GLU A 209 -5.09 -21.13 4.15
N GLN A 210 -3.87 -21.59 4.41
CA GLN A 210 -3.59 -22.94 4.90
C GLN A 210 -3.84 -23.13 6.40
N GLU A 211 -3.77 -22.07 7.20
CA GLU A 211 -3.91 -22.12 8.67
C GLU A 211 -5.25 -21.58 9.16
N LEU A 212 -5.77 -20.53 8.52
CA LEU A 212 -6.90 -19.71 8.98
C LEU A 212 -8.01 -19.54 7.96
N GLN A 213 -8.00 -20.28 6.84
CA GLN A 213 -9.07 -20.26 5.83
C GLN A 213 -9.41 -18.84 5.33
N GLU A 214 -8.40 -18.01 5.03
CA GLU A 214 -8.52 -16.59 4.60
C GLU A 214 -8.77 -15.57 5.73
N GLY A 215 -8.84 -16.02 7.00
CA GLY A 215 -8.83 -15.15 8.18
C GLY A 215 -10.00 -14.15 8.20
N PRO A 216 -9.77 -12.82 8.28
CA PRO A 216 -10.85 -11.84 8.28
C PRO A 216 -11.72 -11.83 7.02
N LEU A 217 -11.24 -12.46 5.93
CA LEU A 217 -11.93 -12.52 4.65
C LEU A 217 -12.94 -13.66 4.54
N THR A 218 -12.84 -14.68 5.39
CA THR A 218 -13.59 -15.94 5.28
C THR A 218 -15.10 -15.74 5.17
N GLU A 219 -15.64 -14.79 5.93
CA GLU A 219 -17.09 -14.57 6.04
C GLU A 219 -17.63 -13.61 4.96
N TYR A 220 -16.76 -12.98 4.16
CA TYR A 220 -17.18 -12.05 3.12
C TYR A 220 -17.62 -12.76 1.85
N SER A 221 -18.77 -12.34 1.30
CA SER A 221 -19.30 -12.91 0.07
C SER A 221 -19.86 -11.87 -0.90
N GLY A 222 -19.95 -12.26 -2.17
CA GLY A 222 -20.56 -11.48 -3.25
C GLY A 222 -19.95 -10.09 -3.45
N SER A 223 -20.80 -9.07 -3.54
CA SER A 223 -20.39 -7.69 -3.79
C SER A 223 -19.52 -7.09 -2.67
N GLY A 224 -19.78 -7.44 -1.41
CA GLY A 224 -18.94 -7.05 -0.27
C GLY A 224 -17.50 -7.57 -0.43
N PHE A 225 -17.35 -8.85 -0.82
CA PHE A 225 -16.04 -9.43 -1.07
C PHE A 225 -15.31 -8.80 -2.28
N ALA A 226 -16.04 -8.40 -3.33
CA ALA A 226 -15.46 -7.64 -4.44
C ALA A 226 -14.86 -6.31 -3.96
N MET A 227 -15.55 -5.58 -3.10
CA MET A 227 -15.04 -4.32 -2.54
C MET A 227 -13.80 -4.55 -1.67
N VAL A 228 -13.79 -5.60 -0.84
CA VAL A 228 -12.62 -5.95 -0.03
C VAL A 228 -11.42 -6.32 -0.91
N LYS A 229 -11.61 -7.12 -1.97
CA LYS A 229 -10.54 -7.43 -2.94
C LYS A 229 -9.98 -6.20 -3.62
N LEU A 230 -10.84 -5.26 -4.03
CA LEU A 230 -10.41 -3.99 -4.57
C LEU A 230 -9.66 -3.15 -3.54
N GLY A 231 -10.11 -3.11 -2.29
CA GLY A 231 -9.45 -2.37 -1.21
C GLY A 231 -8.07 -2.94 -0.86
N LEU A 232 -7.93 -4.26 -0.76
CA LEU A 232 -6.64 -4.95 -0.55
C LEU A 232 -5.68 -4.73 -1.71
N GLY A 233 -6.16 -4.89 -2.94
CA GLY A 233 -5.34 -4.62 -4.12
C GLY A 233 -4.93 -3.15 -4.22
N LEU A 234 -5.85 -2.22 -3.93
CA LEU A 234 -5.54 -0.79 -3.98
C LEU A 234 -4.52 -0.42 -2.91
N LYS A 235 -4.61 -1.00 -1.70
CA LYS A 235 -3.57 -0.86 -0.68
C LYS A 235 -2.20 -1.28 -1.21
N GLN A 236 -2.11 -2.43 -1.90
CA GLN A 236 -0.84 -2.89 -2.49
C GLN A 236 -0.27 -1.87 -3.49
N VAL A 237 -1.10 -1.36 -4.39
CA VAL A 237 -0.68 -0.37 -5.40
C VAL A 237 -0.27 0.95 -4.73
N VAL A 238 -1.06 1.43 -3.78
CA VAL A 238 -0.84 2.70 -3.07
C VAL A 238 0.43 2.67 -2.22
N VAL A 239 0.68 1.57 -1.50
CA VAL A 239 1.92 1.40 -0.71
C VAL A 239 3.15 1.35 -1.62
N ALA A 240 3.07 0.62 -2.75
CA ALA A 240 4.14 0.62 -3.74
C ALA A 240 4.37 2.02 -4.33
N GLU A 241 3.29 2.75 -4.63
CA GLU A 241 3.37 4.09 -5.19
C GLU A 241 3.87 5.12 -4.18
N LEU A 242 3.56 4.98 -2.89
CA LEU A 242 4.15 5.80 -1.82
C LEU A 242 5.68 5.65 -1.81
N PHE A 243 6.17 4.41 -1.85
CA PHE A 243 7.61 4.13 -1.91
C PHE A 243 8.25 4.73 -3.16
N LEU A 244 7.65 4.48 -4.34
CA LEU A 244 8.14 4.99 -5.62
C LEU A 244 8.11 6.52 -5.67
N ALA A 245 7.06 7.15 -5.15
CA ALA A 245 6.90 8.59 -5.16
C ALA A 245 7.97 9.29 -4.32
N ILE A 246 8.38 8.70 -3.19
CA ILE A 246 9.35 9.30 -2.28
C ILE A 246 10.79 8.99 -2.73
N PHE A 247 11.13 7.71 -2.89
CA PHE A 247 12.51 7.26 -3.05
C PHE A 247 12.96 7.11 -4.50
N ILE A 248 12.01 6.98 -5.44
CA ILE A 248 12.29 6.86 -6.88
C ILE A 248 11.51 7.95 -7.66
N PRO A 249 11.72 9.25 -7.34
CA PRO A 249 10.84 10.34 -7.76
C PRO A 249 11.08 10.83 -9.20
N PHE A 250 11.66 10.02 -10.08
CA PHE A 250 11.90 10.40 -11.48
C PHE A 250 10.67 10.14 -12.37
N GLY A 251 10.60 10.86 -13.50
CA GLY A 251 9.61 10.62 -14.55
C GLY A 251 8.23 11.19 -14.27
N LYS A 252 8.11 12.18 -13.38
CA LYS A 252 6.85 12.90 -13.13
C LYS A 252 6.70 14.07 -14.09
N ALA A 253 5.47 14.37 -14.49
CA ALA A 253 5.19 15.52 -15.34
C ALA A 253 5.37 16.84 -14.55
N THR A 254 6.21 17.73 -15.07
CA THR A 254 6.38 19.10 -14.57
C THR A 254 5.35 20.05 -15.17
N GLU A 255 4.86 19.74 -16.37
CA GLU A 255 3.87 20.51 -17.11
C GLU A 255 2.64 19.66 -17.43
N PHE A 256 1.46 20.28 -17.46
CA PHE A 256 0.18 19.63 -17.81
C PHE A 256 -0.02 19.49 -19.33
N THR A 257 1.04 19.16 -20.06
CA THR A 257 0.94 18.85 -21.49
C THR A 257 0.59 17.38 -21.68
N PHE A 258 -0.17 17.06 -22.74
CA PHE A 258 -0.58 15.68 -23.03
C PHE A 258 0.63 14.73 -23.15
N ILE A 259 1.69 15.19 -23.81
CA ILE A 259 2.92 14.39 -24.00
C ILE A 259 3.61 14.13 -22.67
N ALA A 260 3.76 15.15 -21.82
CA ALA A 260 4.40 14.98 -20.51
C ALA A 260 3.61 14.02 -19.61
N LEU A 261 2.28 14.13 -19.60
CA LEU A 261 1.41 13.22 -18.85
C LEU A 261 1.46 11.78 -19.37
N LEU A 262 1.55 11.59 -20.68
CA LEU A 262 1.68 10.26 -21.29
C LEU A 262 3.02 9.61 -20.93
N ILE A 263 4.12 10.37 -20.98
CA ILE A 263 5.44 9.89 -20.55
C ILE A 263 5.40 9.52 -19.06
N ALA A 264 4.81 10.37 -18.21
CA ALA A 264 4.69 10.11 -16.79
C ALA A 264 3.88 8.85 -16.49
N LEU A 265 2.78 8.63 -17.24
CA LEU A 265 1.97 7.42 -17.14
C LEU A 265 2.76 6.17 -17.49
N VAL A 266 3.50 6.18 -18.60
CA VAL A 266 4.32 5.03 -19.04
C VAL A 266 5.41 4.74 -18.02
N LEU A 267 6.13 5.76 -17.55
CA LEU A 267 7.20 5.58 -16.57
C LEU A 267 6.67 5.10 -15.22
N MET A 268 5.54 5.62 -14.75
CA MET A 268 4.89 5.12 -13.54
C MET A 268 4.47 3.65 -13.72
N ALA A 269 3.83 3.28 -14.83
CA ALA A 269 3.43 1.90 -15.09
C ALA A 269 4.64 0.94 -15.11
N VAL A 270 5.76 1.36 -15.70
CA VAL A 270 7.01 0.57 -15.71
C VAL A 270 7.58 0.43 -14.30
N LYS A 271 7.69 1.51 -13.53
CA LYS A 271 8.20 1.46 -12.15
C LYS A 271 7.34 0.56 -11.27
N LEU A 272 6.02 0.72 -11.36
CA LEU A 272 5.06 -0.11 -10.64
C LEU A 272 5.18 -1.58 -11.04
N LEU A 273 5.30 -1.86 -12.35
CA LEU A 273 5.52 -3.22 -12.84
C LEU A 273 6.81 -3.82 -12.29
N VAL A 274 7.91 -3.07 -12.24
CA VAL A 274 9.18 -3.52 -11.65
C VAL A 274 8.99 -3.87 -10.17
N VAL A 275 8.32 -3.03 -9.38
CA VAL A 275 8.04 -3.31 -7.96
C VAL A 275 7.20 -4.58 -7.81
N PHE A 276 6.13 -4.74 -8.59
CA PHE A 276 5.30 -5.95 -8.51
C PHE A 276 6.04 -7.22 -8.99
N VAL A 277 6.93 -7.11 -9.99
CA VAL A 277 7.78 -8.23 -10.43
C VAL A 277 8.76 -8.63 -9.33
N LEU A 278 9.45 -7.66 -8.72
CA LEU A 278 10.38 -7.92 -7.62
C LEU A 278 9.64 -8.50 -6.41
N ALA A 279 8.50 -7.92 -6.05
CA ALA A 279 7.68 -8.41 -4.95
C ALA A 279 7.20 -9.84 -5.20
N SER A 280 6.74 -10.15 -6.42
CA SER A 280 6.34 -11.51 -6.78
C SER A 280 7.50 -12.49 -6.86
N LEU A 281 8.71 -12.05 -7.24
CA LEU A 281 9.89 -12.91 -7.17
C LEU A 281 10.18 -13.32 -5.72
N VAL A 282 10.23 -12.35 -4.81
CA VAL A 282 10.45 -12.58 -3.38
C VAL A 282 9.35 -13.49 -2.80
N GLU A 283 8.09 -13.18 -3.10
CA GLU A 283 6.90 -13.91 -2.66
C GLU A 283 6.94 -15.41 -3.01
N ASN A 284 7.46 -15.76 -4.18
CA ASN A 284 7.51 -17.14 -4.67
C ASN A 284 8.87 -17.83 -4.44
N SER A 285 9.89 -17.09 -4.01
CA SER A 285 11.20 -17.64 -3.63
C SER A 285 11.29 -17.95 -2.13
N LEU A 286 10.43 -17.34 -1.31
CA LEU A 286 10.44 -17.52 0.15
C LEU A 286 9.29 -18.42 0.61
N ALA A 287 9.59 -19.24 1.63
CA ALA A 287 8.56 -19.97 2.36
C ALA A 287 7.84 -19.03 3.34
N ARG A 288 6.60 -19.39 3.69
CA ARG A 288 5.77 -18.68 4.68
C ARG A 288 6.54 -18.48 5.99
N GLY A 289 6.54 -17.26 6.51
CA GLY A 289 7.11 -16.96 7.81
C GLY A 289 6.26 -17.55 8.92
N ARG A 290 6.88 -18.17 9.92
CA ARG A 290 6.16 -18.56 11.14
C ARG A 290 5.80 -17.29 11.91
N PHE A 291 4.51 -17.09 12.18
CA PHE A 291 4.00 -15.92 12.92
C PHE A 291 4.82 -15.58 14.17
N LEU A 292 5.13 -16.60 14.99
CA LEU A 292 5.89 -16.45 16.23
C LEU A 292 7.32 -15.93 16.02
N LEU A 293 7.89 -16.11 14.83
CA LEU A 293 9.25 -15.67 14.50
C LEU A 293 9.27 -14.38 13.65
N THR A 294 8.11 -13.86 13.23
CA THR A 294 8.03 -12.67 12.39
C THR A 294 8.72 -11.47 13.02
N HIS A 295 8.61 -11.34 14.35
CA HIS A 295 9.26 -10.27 15.10
C HIS A 295 10.78 -10.22 14.86
N HIS A 296 11.48 -11.37 14.86
CA HIS A 296 12.94 -11.41 14.64
C HIS A 296 13.35 -10.78 13.31
N VAL A 297 12.55 -10.95 12.26
CA VAL A 297 12.84 -10.37 10.94
C VAL A 297 12.49 -8.88 10.92
N THR A 298 11.37 -8.47 11.55
CA THR A 298 10.98 -7.06 11.61
C THR A 298 11.95 -6.20 12.44
N TRP A 299 12.59 -6.78 13.46
CA TRP A 299 13.61 -6.09 14.25
C TRP A 299 14.81 -5.64 13.42
N LEU A 300 15.17 -6.38 12.36
CA LEU A 300 16.22 -5.96 11.43
C LEU A 300 15.79 -4.71 10.66
N GLY A 301 14.56 -4.70 10.14
CA GLY A 301 14.01 -3.52 9.46
C GLY A 301 13.94 -2.30 10.38
N PHE A 302 13.50 -2.49 11.63
CA PHE A 302 13.50 -1.44 12.65
C PHE A 302 14.91 -0.93 12.95
N GLY A 303 15.89 -1.83 13.09
CA GLY A 303 17.29 -1.46 13.28
C GLY A 303 17.85 -0.61 12.13
N VAL A 304 17.54 -0.96 10.88
CA VAL A 304 17.92 -0.16 9.70
C VAL A 304 17.25 1.23 9.72
N ALA A 305 15.97 1.30 10.09
CA ALA A 305 15.25 2.58 10.22
C ALA A 305 15.84 3.46 11.33
N ALA A 306 16.18 2.87 12.47
CA ALA A 306 16.82 3.57 13.59
C ALA A 306 18.24 4.06 13.22
N LEU A 307 19.02 3.25 12.49
CA LEU A 307 20.33 3.66 11.98
C LEU A 307 20.22 4.83 11.00
N ALA A 308 19.20 4.84 10.13
CA ALA A 308 18.94 5.97 9.24
C ALA A 308 18.74 7.28 10.04
N LEU A 309 18.01 7.22 11.15
CA LEU A 309 17.81 8.38 12.04
C LEU A 309 19.10 8.81 12.73
N VAL A 310 19.88 7.85 13.26
CA VAL A 310 21.17 8.16 13.89
C VAL A 310 22.10 8.84 12.90
N PHE A 311 22.21 8.33 11.67
CA PHE A 311 23.11 8.89 10.66
C PHE A 311 22.70 10.31 10.26
N TYR A 312 21.40 10.54 10.11
CA TYR A 312 20.86 11.89 9.94
C TYR A 312 21.27 12.82 11.08
N LEU A 313 21.11 12.40 12.35
CA LEU A 313 21.46 13.22 13.52
C LEU A 313 22.97 13.50 13.64
N THR A 314 23.81 12.56 13.21
CA THR A 314 25.27 12.72 13.22
C THR A 314 25.81 13.47 12.00
N GLY A 315 24.97 13.76 11.01
CA GLY A 315 25.36 14.41 9.74
C GLY A 315 26.17 13.51 8.80
N LEU A 316 26.03 12.18 8.92
CA LEU A 316 26.60 11.18 8.01
C LEU A 316 25.56 10.81 6.93
#